data_AF-A0A954SEQ1-F1
#
_entry.id   AF-A0A954SEQ1-F1
#
_cell.length_a   1.000
_cell.length_b   1.000
_cell.length_c   1.000
_cell.angle_alpha   90.00
_cell.angle_beta   90.00
_cell.angle_gamma   90.00
#
_symmetry.space_group_name_H-M   'P 1'
#
loop_
_entity.id
_entity.type
_entity.pdbx_description
1 polymer ?
#
loop_
_entity_poly.entity_id
_entity_poly.type
_entity_poly.pdbx_seq_one_letter_code
_entity_poly.pdbx_strand_id
1 'polypeptide(L)'
;MKGRRRLTFQLTPLLDLLLIVIFAQYMEVRQQADAVDLDVSRREQELTERLQAEHDRQIEHLQQQRQQLAAQRQQYGEQFDSIVNQHVQAGNALASALNLPTTVMKEILKLRAEGNMADARNLEAASMNLKQVLESRGDEMLRFLLKYDEMQKHVSVWELHLQDNGQAMFSDGTQQQVVVFGTMDEFVSRCFEASKGFTEPRPLVIILMTYGDAQAGLRRRATEGLPLLTEQLRRDAGNARWFDFSLMGFRPDGPLIGITNP
;
A
#
# COMPACT_ATOMS: atom_id res chain seq x y z
N MET A 1 39.54 -93.04 67.12
CA MET A 1 38.06 -93.07 67.04
C MET A 1 37.55 -91.84 66.30
N LYS A 2 36.51 -92.07 65.48
CA LYS A 2 35.58 -91.11 64.86
C LYS A 2 36.05 -90.41 63.58
N GLY A 3 35.46 -90.89 62.48
CA GLY A 3 35.72 -90.48 61.11
C GLY A 3 35.23 -89.07 60.81
N ARG A 4 36.07 -88.34 60.09
CA ARG A 4 35.70 -87.10 59.41
C ARG A 4 35.48 -87.44 57.94
N ARG A 5 34.21 -87.65 57.57
CA ARG A 5 33.78 -87.69 56.16
C ARG A 5 34.08 -86.32 55.56
N ARG A 6 35.15 -86.21 54.78
CA ARG A 6 35.40 -85.03 53.97
C ARG A 6 34.39 -85.04 52.83
N LEU A 7 33.34 -84.23 52.97
CA LEU A 7 32.55 -83.74 51.84
C LEU A 7 33.52 -82.95 50.97
N THR A 8 34.16 -83.62 50.02
CA THR A 8 34.74 -82.97 48.86
C THR A 8 33.58 -82.43 48.05
N PHE A 9 33.09 -81.27 48.47
CA PHE A 9 32.17 -80.43 47.72
C PHE A 9 32.76 -80.33 46.33
N GLN A 10 32.06 -80.88 45.35
CA GLN A 10 32.47 -80.81 43.96
C GLN A 10 32.41 -79.33 43.59
N LEU A 11 33.56 -78.65 43.70
CA LEU A 11 33.73 -77.24 43.36
C LEU A 11 33.57 -77.01 41.86
N THR A 12 33.88 -78.03 41.05
CA THR A 12 33.79 -77.97 39.59
C THR A 12 32.34 -77.83 39.11
N PRO A 13 31.35 -78.64 39.55
CA PRO A 13 29.93 -78.46 39.20
C PRO A 13 29.30 -77.17 39.71
N LEU A 14 29.67 -76.68 40.90
CA LEU A 14 29.10 -75.45 41.47
C LEU A 14 29.61 -74.21 40.74
N LEU A 15 30.90 -74.21 40.36
CA LEU A 15 31.50 -73.20 39.51
C LEU A 15 30.89 -73.22 38.10
N ASP A 16 30.67 -74.41 37.53
CA ASP A 16 30.03 -74.57 36.22
C ASP A 16 28.59 -74.05 36.22
N LEU A 17 27.80 -74.39 37.24
CA LEU A 17 26.42 -73.88 37.40
C LEU A 17 26.38 -72.35 37.55
N LEU A 18 27.31 -71.78 38.32
CA LEU A 18 27.41 -70.33 38.50
C LEU A 18 27.81 -69.63 37.20
N LEU A 19 28.70 -70.25 36.41
CA LEU A 19 29.13 -69.74 35.11
C LEU A 19 27.99 -69.79 34.08
N ILE A 20 27.17 -70.85 34.10
CA ILE A 20 25.95 -70.95 33.27
C ILE A 20 24.95 -69.84 33.62
N VAL A 21 24.71 -69.57 34.91
CA VAL A 21 23.76 -68.52 35.35
C VAL A 21 24.24 -67.13 34.97
N ILE A 22 25.54 -66.83 35.15
CA ILE A 22 26.12 -65.54 34.72
C ILE A 22 26.02 -65.38 33.20
N PHE A 23 26.25 -66.45 32.43
CA PHE A 23 26.12 -66.40 30.98
C PHE A 23 24.67 -66.20 30.54
N ALA A 24 23.71 -66.84 31.21
CA ALA A 24 22.28 -66.64 30.96
C ALA A 24 21.86 -65.19 31.25
N GLN A 25 22.30 -64.61 32.38
CA GLN A 25 22.04 -63.21 32.73
C GLN A 25 22.67 -62.24 31.74
N TYR A 26 23.92 -62.50 31.31
CA TYR A 26 24.59 -61.71 30.29
C TYR A 26 23.85 -61.76 28.96
N MET A 27 23.34 -62.94 28.58
CA MET A 27 22.55 -63.09 27.35
C MET A 27 21.21 -62.38 27.41
N GLU A 28 20.53 -62.42 28.56
CA GLU A 28 19.27 -61.70 28.76
C GLU A 28 19.46 -60.18 28.69
N VAL A 29 20.49 -59.64 29.35
CA VAL A 29 20.82 -58.19 29.28
C VAL A 29 21.17 -57.78 27.85
N ARG A 30 21.93 -58.60 27.12
CA ARG A 30 22.27 -58.33 25.73
C ARG A 30 21.05 -58.36 24.81
N GLN A 31 20.15 -59.33 24.99
CA GLN A 31 18.90 -59.39 24.24
C GLN A 31 17.97 -58.21 24.52
N GLN A 32 17.91 -57.73 25.78
CA GLN A 32 17.14 -56.55 26.14
C GLN A 32 17.73 -55.27 25.52
N ALA A 33 19.06 -55.12 25.53
CA ALA A 33 19.72 -53.99 24.88
C ALA A 33 19.44 -53.96 23.37
N ASP A 34 19.58 -55.10 22.70
CA ASP A 34 19.28 -55.22 21.26
C ASP A 34 17.80 -54.89 20.96
N ALA A 35 16.87 -55.28 21.83
CA ALA A 35 15.45 -54.97 21.66
C ALA A 35 15.12 -53.48 21.85
N VAL A 36 15.78 -52.81 22.80
CA VAL A 36 15.62 -51.37 23.06
C VAL A 36 16.18 -50.55 21.90
N ASP A 37 17.37 -50.88 21.41
CA ASP A 37 17.98 -50.18 20.26
C ASP A 37 17.12 -50.29 19.00
N LEU A 38 16.46 -51.43 18.80
CA LEU A 38 15.54 -51.66 17.69
C LEU A 38 14.26 -50.82 17.81
N ASP A 39 13.72 -50.65 19.02
CA ASP A 39 12.53 -49.82 19.25
C ASP A 39 12.85 -48.31 19.13
N VAL A 40 14.01 -47.88 19.62
CA VAL A 40 14.49 -46.49 19.44
C VAL A 40 14.69 -46.17 17.95
N SER A 41 15.36 -47.06 17.21
CA SER A 41 15.57 -46.89 15.76
C SER A 41 14.25 -46.78 14.99
N ARG A 42 13.24 -47.57 15.36
CA ARG A 42 11.90 -47.49 14.75
C ARG A 42 11.21 -46.17 15.05
N ARG A 43 11.26 -45.70 16.31
CA ARG A 43 10.64 -44.42 16.70
C ARG A 43 11.31 -43.22 16.04
N GLU A 44 12.64 -43.25 15.89
CA GLU A 44 13.37 -42.21 15.17
C GLU A 44 12.97 -42.17 13.69
N GLN A 45 12.81 -43.34 13.05
CA GLN A 45 12.32 -43.43 11.68
C GLN A 45 10.91 -42.85 11.55
N GLU A 46 9.97 -43.25 12.42
CA GLU A 46 8.59 -42.74 12.39
C GLU A 46 8.49 -41.23 12.63
N LEU A 47 9.30 -40.68 13.55
CA LEU A 47 9.33 -39.24 13.82
C LEU A 47 9.89 -38.47 12.61
N THR A 48 10.93 -39.00 11.99
CA THR A 48 11.55 -38.38 10.82
C THR A 48 10.57 -38.37 9.64
N GLU A 49 9.85 -39.47 9.41
CA GLU A 49 8.81 -39.55 8.37
C GLU A 49 7.67 -38.55 8.61
N ARG A 50 7.22 -38.38 9.87
CA ARG A 50 6.18 -37.40 10.21
C ARG A 50 6.62 -35.96 9.98
N LEU A 51 7.84 -35.62 10.41
CA LEU A 51 8.40 -34.28 10.21
C LEU A 51 8.57 -33.96 8.72
N GLN A 52 9.03 -34.94 7.93
CA GLN A 52 9.12 -34.79 6.47
C GLN A 52 7.73 -34.55 5.85
N ALA A 53 6.73 -35.35 6.23
CA ALA A 53 5.37 -35.18 5.73
C ALA A 53 4.74 -33.82 6.10
N GLU A 54 5.00 -33.28 7.29
CA GLU A 54 4.55 -31.94 7.67
C GLU A 54 5.26 -30.84 6.90
N HIS A 55 6.57 -30.98 6.70
CA HIS A 55 7.36 -30.03 5.93
C HIS A 55 6.89 -29.96 4.47
N ASP A 56 6.64 -31.11 3.86
CA ASP A 56 6.13 -31.20 2.49
C ASP A 56 4.77 -30.52 2.35
N ARG A 57 3.85 -30.73 3.31
CA ARG A 57 2.54 -30.04 3.33
C ARG A 57 2.68 -28.52 3.45
N GLN A 58 3.61 -28.03 4.27
CA GLN A 58 3.85 -26.59 4.41
C GLN A 58 4.43 -25.99 3.12
N ILE A 59 5.34 -26.70 2.46
CA ILE A 59 5.90 -26.28 1.18
C ILE A 59 4.80 -26.22 0.12
N GLU A 60 3.95 -27.24 0.02
CA GLU A 60 2.82 -27.25 -0.91
C GLU A 60 1.86 -26.09 -0.66
N HIS A 61 1.49 -25.83 0.60
CA HIS A 61 0.61 -24.73 0.96
C HIS A 61 1.23 -23.35 0.61
N LEU A 62 2.52 -23.16 0.90
CA LEU A 62 3.24 -21.94 0.51
C LEU A 62 3.33 -21.79 -1.02
N GLN A 63 3.54 -22.88 -1.76
CA GLN A 63 3.54 -22.84 -3.21
C GLN A 63 2.18 -22.45 -3.78
N GLN A 64 1.09 -23.00 -3.23
CA GLN A 64 -0.28 -22.62 -3.63
C GLN A 64 -0.55 -21.14 -3.35
N GLN A 65 -0.18 -20.63 -2.17
CA GLN A 65 -0.33 -19.21 -1.86
C GLN A 65 0.50 -18.32 -2.80
N ARG A 66 1.74 -18.70 -3.10
CA ARG A 66 2.57 -17.95 -4.06
C ARG A 66 1.98 -17.95 -5.47
N GLN A 67 1.42 -19.08 -5.91
CA GLN A 67 0.74 -19.16 -7.21
C GLN A 67 -0.53 -18.30 -7.26
N GLN A 68 -1.35 -18.32 -6.21
CA GLN A 68 -2.54 -17.45 -6.11
C GLN A 68 -2.15 -15.97 -6.12
N LEU A 69 -1.11 -15.59 -5.37
CA LEU A 69 -0.62 -14.22 -5.35
C LEU A 69 -0.06 -13.79 -6.72
N ALA A 70 0.64 -14.68 -7.42
CA ALA A 70 1.16 -14.43 -8.76
C ALA A 70 0.03 -14.26 -9.78
N ALA A 71 -1.00 -15.11 -9.73
CA ALA A 71 -2.17 -15.02 -10.58
C ALA A 71 -2.95 -13.70 -10.34
N GLN A 72 -3.14 -13.30 -9.08
CA GLN A 72 -3.76 -12.02 -8.75
C GLN A 72 -2.93 -10.85 -9.28
N ARG A 73 -1.60 -10.85 -9.07
CA ARG A 73 -0.71 -9.79 -9.60
C ARG A 73 -0.78 -9.69 -11.12
N GLN A 74 -0.82 -10.82 -11.82
CA GLN A 74 -0.93 -10.83 -13.26
C GLN A 74 -2.28 -10.27 -13.72
N GLN A 75 -3.38 -10.68 -13.08
CA GLN A 75 -4.72 -10.17 -13.38
C GLN A 75 -4.81 -8.65 -13.16
N TYR A 76 -4.24 -8.13 -12.07
CA TYR A 76 -4.20 -6.69 -11.83
C TYR A 76 -3.28 -5.96 -12.79
N GLY A 77 -2.15 -6.56 -13.19
CA GLY A 77 -1.24 -6.02 -14.21
C GLY A 77 -1.90 -5.90 -15.58
N GLU A 78 -2.59 -6.94 -16.04
CA GLU A 78 -3.33 -6.94 -17.31
C GLU A 78 -4.49 -5.94 -17.30
N GLN A 79 -5.21 -5.81 -16.18
CA GLN A 79 -6.22 -4.77 -16.01
C GLN A 79 -5.61 -3.37 -16.04
N PHE A 80 -4.47 -3.18 -15.38
CA PHE A 80 -3.75 -1.91 -15.38
C PHE A 80 -3.25 -1.55 -16.79
N ASP A 81 -2.65 -2.48 -17.51
CA ASP A 81 -2.16 -2.26 -18.89
C ASP A 81 -3.32 -1.99 -19.85
N SER A 82 -4.45 -2.67 -19.69
CA SER A 82 -5.67 -2.37 -20.46
C SER A 82 -6.18 -0.96 -20.16
N ILE A 83 -6.22 -0.56 -18.89
CA ILE A 83 -6.64 0.77 -18.45
C ILE A 83 -5.66 1.82 -19.01
N VAL A 84 -4.35 1.62 -18.88
CA VAL A 84 -3.31 2.51 -19.42
C VAL A 84 -3.40 2.64 -20.94
N ASN A 85 -3.60 1.54 -21.67
CA ASN A 85 -3.73 1.58 -23.12
C ASN A 85 -5.03 2.26 -23.57
N GLN A 86 -6.14 2.05 -22.85
CA GLN A 86 -7.38 2.80 -23.05
C GLN A 86 -7.16 4.30 -22.78
N HIS A 87 -6.39 4.67 -21.76
CA HIS A 87 -6.01 6.05 -21.46
C HIS A 87 -5.06 6.67 -22.50
N VAL A 88 -4.14 5.91 -23.09
CA VAL A 88 -3.27 6.41 -24.18
C VAL A 88 -4.08 6.65 -25.46
N GLN A 89 -5.02 5.77 -25.78
CA GLN A 89 -5.93 5.96 -26.91
C GLN A 89 -6.88 7.13 -26.67
N ALA A 90 -7.43 7.26 -25.45
CA ALA A 90 -8.23 8.41 -25.04
C ALA A 90 -7.42 9.71 -25.04
N GLY A 91 -6.15 9.67 -24.61
CA GLY A 91 -5.19 10.78 -24.60
C GLY A 91 -4.79 11.25 -26.00
N ASN A 92 -4.64 10.33 -26.96
CA ASN A 92 -4.37 10.68 -28.37
C ASN A 92 -5.63 11.22 -29.07
N ALA A 93 -6.81 10.67 -28.75
CA ALA A 93 -8.09 11.21 -29.21
C ALA A 93 -8.38 12.60 -28.60
N LEU A 94 -7.98 12.82 -27.34
CA LEU A 94 -8.00 14.11 -26.63
C LEU A 94 -7.00 15.10 -27.19
N ALA A 95 -5.76 14.72 -27.51
CA ALA A 95 -4.80 15.61 -28.16
C ALA A 95 -5.31 16.08 -29.54
N SER A 96 -6.08 15.22 -30.22
CA SER A 96 -6.74 15.55 -31.48
C SER A 96 -7.97 16.45 -31.28
N ALA A 97 -8.72 16.29 -30.19
CA ALA A 97 -9.94 17.05 -29.86
C ALA A 97 -9.68 18.38 -29.11
N LEU A 98 -8.62 18.43 -28.29
CA LEU A 98 -8.10 19.59 -27.54
C LEU A 98 -7.02 20.32 -28.33
N ASN A 99 -7.03 20.20 -29.66
CA ASN A 99 -6.42 21.16 -30.56
C ASN A 99 -7.20 22.49 -30.45
N LEU A 100 -7.34 23.01 -29.23
CA LEU A 100 -7.90 24.31 -28.92
C LEU A 100 -7.03 25.30 -29.67
N PRO A 101 -7.56 25.93 -30.72
CA PRO A 101 -6.76 26.85 -31.49
C PRO A 101 -6.29 27.93 -30.52
N THR A 102 -5.02 28.33 -30.67
CA THR A 102 -4.35 29.37 -29.86
C THR A 102 -5.15 30.68 -29.77
N THR A 103 -6.20 30.82 -30.58
CA THR A 103 -7.21 31.88 -30.54
C THR A 103 -8.04 31.87 -29.25
N VAL A 104 -8.52 30.72 -28.76
CA VAL A 104 -9.38 30.65 -27.56
C VAL A 104 -8.58 30.94 -26.29
N MET A 105 -7.35 30.43 -26.22
CA MET A 105 -6.43 30.73 -25.12
C MET A 105 -5.98 32.21 -25.15
N LYS A 106 -5.76 32.78 -26.35
CA LYS A 106 -5.47 34.21 -26.51
C LYS A 106 -6.66 35.09 -26.14
N GLU A 107 -7.89 34.65 -26.38
CA GLU A 107 -9.09 35.39 -25.96
C GLU A 107 -9.24 35.38 -24.44
N ILE A 108 -9.07 34.23 -23.78
CA ILE A 108 -9.08 34.13 -22.31
C ILE A 108 -7.97 34.98 -21.67
N LEU A 109 -6.77 35.01 -22.28
CA LEU A 109 -5.65 35.83 -21.82
C LEU A 109 -5.81 37.33 -22.15
N LYS A 110 -6.45 37.69 -23.28
CA LYS A 110 -6.78 39.08 -23.63
C LYS A 110 -7.88 39.66 -22.75
N LEU A 111 -8.86 38.85 -22.36
CA LEU A 111 -9.98 39.26 -21.49
C LEU A 111 -9.52 39.77 -20.13
N ARG A 112 -8.38 39.29 -19.61
CA ARG A 112 -7.77 39.79 -18.35
C ARG A 112 -6.99 41.10 -18.54
N ALA A 113 -6.53 41.41 -19.74
CA ALA A 113 -5.77 42.63 -20.01
C ALA A 113 -6.66 43.87 -20.16
N GLU A 114 -7.94 43.73 -20.55
CA GLU A 114 -8.78 44.87 -20.96
C GLU A 114 -10.05 45.10 -20.11
N GLY A 115 -10.33 44.26 -19.10
CA GLY A 115 -11.30 44.60 -18.04
C GLY A 115 -12.73 44.89 -18.52
N ASN A 116 -13.22 44.18 -19.54
CA ASN A 116 -14.54 44.43 -20.11
C ASN A 116 -15.61 43.51 -19.49
N MET A 117 -16.68 44.09 -18.92
CA MET A 117 -17.73 43.37 -18.16
C MET A 117 -18.75 42.61 -19.03
N ALA A 118 -18.64 42.63 -20.37
CA ALA A 118 -19.58 41.99 -21.28
C ALA A 118 -19.38 40.46 -21.45
N ASP A 119 -18.24 39.91 -21.01
CA ASP A 119 -17.84 38.52 -21.30
C ASP A 119 -18.03 37.52 -20.15
N ALA A 120 -18.68 37.92 -19.06
CA ALA A 120 -18.90 37.07 -17.88
C ALA A 120 -19.65 35.77 -18.21
N ARG A 121 -20.63 35.79 -19.13
CA ARG A 121 -21.38 34.58 -19.55
C ARG A 121 -20.55 33.61 -20.38
N ASN A 122 -19.65 34.12 -21.22
CA ASN A 122 -18.74 33.30 -22.02
C ASN A 122 -17.68 32.64 -21.13
N LEU A 123 -17.22 33.36 -20.10
CA LEU A 123 -16.30 32.87 -19.09
C LEU A 123 -16.94 31.79 -18.20
N GLU A 124 -18.21 31.96 -17.85
CA GLU A 124 -19.00 31.00 -17.06
C GLU A 124 -19.28 29.71 -17.85
N ALA A 125 -19.57 29.82 -19.16
CA ALA A 125 -19.73 28.66 -20.05
C ALA A 125 -18.40 27.93 -20.30
N ALA A 126 -17.30 28.66 -20.50
CA ALA A 126 -15.97 28.07 -20.65
C ALA A 126 -15.52 27.39 -19.34
N SER A 127 -15.81 28.00 -18.19
CA SER A 127 -15.55 27.43 -16.86
C SER A 127 -16.40 26.19 -16.59
N MET A 128 -17.69 26.20 -16.93
CA MET A 128 -18.57 25.02 -16.83
C MET A 128 -18.06 23.86 -17.68
N ASN A 129 -17.64 24.14 -18.91
CA ASN A 129 -17.06 23.12 -19.79
C ASN A 129 -15.74 22.58 -19.24
N LEU A 130 -14.88 23.44 -18.68
CA LEU A 130 -13.62 23.03 -18.09
C LEU A 130 -13.84 22.19 -16.82
N LYS A 131 -14.81 22.57 -16.00
CA LYS A 131 -15.24 21.84 -14.79
C LYS A 131 -15.79 20.45 -15.13
N GLN A 132 -16.63 20.35 -16.16
CA GLN A 132 -17.19 19.08 -16.62
C GLN A 132 -16.11 18.14 -17.20
N VAL A 133 -15.08 18.70 -17.83
CA VAL A 133 -13.94 17.93 -18.33
C VAL A 133 -13.02 17.48 -17.19
N LEU A 134 -12.77 18.35 -16.20
CA LEU A 134 -11.95 18.06 -15.01
C LEU A 134 -12.56 16.97 -14.13
N GLU A 135 -13.87 17.01 -13.88
CA GLU A 135 -14.60 16.02 -13.08
C GLU A 135 -14.53 14.60 -13.68
N SER A 136 -14.27 14.48 -15.00
CA SER A 136 -14.21 13.19 -15.68
C SER A 136 -12.79 12.62 -15.87
N ARG A 137 -11.72 13.42 -15.77
CA ARG A 137 -10.37 13.08 -16.29
C ARG A 137 -9.19 13.67 -15.50
N GLY A 138 -9.33 13.84 -14.19
CA GLY A 138 -8.37 14.55 -13.32
C GLY A 138 -6.91 14.05 -13.34
N ASP A 139 -6.66 12.75 -13.52
CA ASP A 139 -5.29 12.17 -13.57
C ASP A 139 -4.55 12.45 -14.88
N GLU A 140 -5.27 12.58 -16.00
CA GLU A 140 -4.70 12.81 -17.34
C GLU A 140 -4.26 14.27 -17.53
N MET A 141 -4.98 15.21 -16.91
CA MET A 141 -4.59 16.62 -16.91
C MET A 141 -3.32 16.85 -16.08
N LEU A 142 -3.11 16.10 -15.00
CA LEU A 142 -1.90 16.21 -14.19
C LEU A 142 -0.63 15.85 -14.98
N ARG A 143 -0.67 14.78 -15.77
CA ARG A 143 0.44 14.38 -16.64
C ARG A 143 0.67 15.38 -17.76
N PHE A 144 -0.38 16.03 -18.26
CA PHE A 144 -0.28 17.11 -19.24
C PHE A 144 0.34 18.38 -18.66
N LEU A 145 -0.08 18.78 -17.46
CA LEU A 145 0.44 19.95 -16.73
C LEU A 145 1.92 19.79 -16.35
N LEU A 146 2.33 18.59 -15.96
CA LEU A 146 3.72 18.28 -15.63
C LEU A 146 4.63 18.25 -16.87
N LYS A 147 4.09 17.93 -18.06
CA LYS A 147 4.86 17.77 -19.31
C LYS A 147 5.00 19.07 -20.12
N TYR A 148 4.19 20.09 -19.85
CA TYR A 148 4.19 21.35 -20.62
C TYR A 148 4.81 22.50 -19.79
N ASP A 149 6.00 22.92 -20.19
CA ASP A 149 6.88 23.92 -19.53
C ASP A 149 6.20 25.29 -19.30
N GLU A 150 5.20 25.63 -20.12
CA GLU A 150 4.40 26.86 -19.96
C GLU A 150 3.38 26.76 -18.81
N MET A 151 2.81 25.57 -18.56
CA MET A 151 1.82 25.38 -17.49
C MET A 151 2.47 25.42 -16.10
N GLN A 152 3.69 24.91 -15.95
CA GLN A 152 4.45 25.01 -14.69
C GLN A 152 4.67 26.47 -14.24
N LYS A 153 4.69 27.44 -15.18
CA LYS A 153 4.83 28.87 -14.86
C LYS A 153 3.54 29.50 -14.32
N HIS A 154 2.38 28.85 -14.44
CA HIS A 154 1.08 29.42 -14.08
C HIS A 154 0.25 28.54 -13.13
N VAL A 155 0.70 27.30 -12.86
CA VAL A 155 0.00 26.35 -11.99
C VAL A 155 0.80 26.05 -10.73
N SER A 156 0.15 26.18 -9.58
CA SER A 156 0.60 25.65 -8.30
C SER A 156 -0.13 24.35 -8.02
N VAL A 157 0.61 23.30 -7.69
CA VAL A 157 0.04 22.00 -7.32
C VAL A 157 0.15 21.87 -5.80
N TRP A 158 -0.98 21.68 -5.16
CA TRP A 158 -1.06 21.39 -3.73
C TRP A 158 -1.49 19.94 -3.56
N GLU A 159 -1.04 19.30 -2.49
CA GLU A 159 -1.38 17.91 -2.20
C GLU A 159 -2.03 17.77 -0.83
N LEU A 160 -3.14 17.05 -0.79
CA LEU A 160 -3.85 16.65 0.42
C LEU A 160 -3.87 15.12 0.51
N HIS A 161 -3.06 14.56 1.40
CA HIS A 161 -2.97 13.12 1.62
C HIS A 161 -3.65 12.72 2.92
N LEU A 162 -4.66 11.86 2.87
CA LEU A 162 -5.26 11.25 4.06
C LEU A 162 -4.42 10.08 4.55
N GLN A 163 -3.88 10.20 5.74
CA GLN A 163 -3.06 9.19 6.39
C GLN A 163 -3.90 8.12 7.09
N ASP A 164 -3.29 6.96 7.32
CA ASP A 164 -3.90 5.81 8.01
C ASP A 164 -4.33 6.14 9.46
N ASN A 165 -3.63 7.09 10.09
CA ASN A 165 -3.95 7.59 11.44
C ASN A 165 -5.18 8.52 11.47
N GLY A 166 -5.81 8.78 10.32
CA GLY A 166 -7.00 9.63 10.20
C GLY A 166 -6.73 11.14 10.11
N GLN A 167 -5.47 11.56 9.96
CA GLN A 167 -5.08 12.95 9.77
C GLN A 167 -4.92 13.28 8.27
N ALA A 168 -5.17 14.52 7.89
CA ALA A 168 -4.90 15.03 6.55
C ALA A 168 -3.56 15.76 6.54
N MET A 169 -2.64 15.30 5.70
CA MET A 169 -1.41 16.00 5.40
C MET A 169 -1.67 16.95 4.22
N PHE A 170 -1.49 18.26 4.40
CA PHE A 170 -1.72 19.25 3.36
C PHE A 170 -0.42 19.99 3.04
N SER A 171 -0.04 20.05 1.75
CA SER A 171 1.23 20.62 1.32
C SER A 171 1.08 21.43 0.03
N ASP A 172 1.91 22.47 -0.13
CA ASP A 172 2.11 23.18 -1.40
C ASP A 172 3.37 22.73 -2.15
N GLY A 173 3.99 21.62 -1.71
CA GLY A 173 5.27 21.11 -2.18
C GLY A 173 6.51 21.73 -1.52
N THR A 174 6.35 22.83 -0.78
CA THR A 174 7.45 23.49 -0.02
C THR A 174 7.21 23.40 1.48
N GLN A 175 5.99 23.70 1.89
CA GLN A 175 5.51 23.63 3.25
C GLN A 175 4.50 22.50 3.39
N GLN A 176 4.35 22.02 4.62
CA GLN A 176 3.40 20.98 4.95
C GLN A 176 2.78 21.26 6.32
N GLN A 177 1.49 21.03 6.41
CA GLN A 177 0.69 21.19 7.61
C GLN A 177 -0.11 19.91 7.84
N VAL A 178 -0.20 19.49 9.09
CA VAL A 178 -0.99 18.32 9.49
C VAL A 178 -2.31 18.80 10.09
N VAL A 179 -3.40 18.32 9.51
CA VAL A 179 -4.77 18.71 9.86
C VAL A 179 -5.48 17.54 10.50
N VAL A 180 -5.86 17.72 11.76
CA VAL A 180 -6.70 16.78 12.51
C VAL A 180 -8.15 17.27 12.44
N PHE A 181 -9.07 16.38 12.06
CA PHE A 181 -10.49 16.71 11.89
C PHE A 181 -11.38 15.51 12.26
N GLY A 182 -12.53 15.79 12.88
CA GLY A 182 -13.59 14.81 13.16
C GLY A 182 -14.86 15.03 12.33
N THR A 183 -15.08 16.26 11.84
CA THR A 183 -16.24 16.64 11.02
C THR A 183 -15.83 17.21 9.66
N MET A 184 -16.79 17.34 8.75
CA MET A 184 -16.57 17.98 7.45
C MET A 184 -16.25 19.47 7.60
N ASP A 185 -16.94 20.19 8.49
CA ASP A 185 -16.68 21.62 8.73
C ASP A 185 -15.30 21.85 9.35
N GLU A 186 -14.87 20.96 10.25
CA GLU A 186 -13.52 20.99 10.81
C GLU A 186 -12.45 20.73 9.74
N PHE A 187 -12.71 19.80 8.81
CA PHE A 187 -11.82 19.58 7.68
C PHE A 187 -11.65 20.84 6.84
N VAL A 188 -12.77 21.44 6.41
CA VAL A 188 -12.77 22.64 5.56
C VAL A 188 -12.08 23.82 6.24
N SER A 189 -12.48 24.14 7.47
CA SER A 189 -11.93 25.28 8.22
C SER A 189 -10.45 25.12 8.51
N ARG A 190 -10.00 23.93 8.96
CA ARG A 190 -8.60 23.71 9.31
C ARG A 190 -7.70 23.60 8.09
N CYS A 191 -8.16 23.00 6.99
CA CYS A 191 -7.40 23.01 5.74
C CYS A 191 -7.29 24.43 5.17
N PHE A 192 -8.34 25.24 5.27
CA PHE A 192 -8.28 26.65 4.88
C PHE A 192 -7.26 27.42 5.72
N GLU A 193 -7.29 27.30 7.05
CA GLU A 193 -6.29 27.94 7.92
C GLU A 193 -4.87 27.45 7.64
N ALA A 194 -4.70 26.14 7.41
CA ALA A 194 -3.41 25.57 7.03
C ALA A 194 -2.86 26.17 5.73
N SER A 195 -3.74 26.43 4.75
CA SER A 195 -3.33 27.03 3.47
C SER A 195 -2.80 28.45 3.59
N LYS A 196 -3.13 29.19 4.67
CA LYS A 196 -2.62 30.55 4.90
C LYS A 196 -1.12 30.59 5.17
N GLY A 197 -0.53 29.48 5.58
CA GLY A 197 0.92 29.36 5.76
C GLY A 197 1.68 29.21 4.43
N PHE A 198 1.02 28.69 3.39
CA PHE A 198 1.66 28.30 2.14
C PHE A 198 2.28 29.47 1.39
N THR A 199 3.24 29.14 0.53
CA THR A 199 3.84 30.10 -0.39
C THR A 199 2.77 30.69 -1.31
N GLU A 200 2.98 31.94 -1.74
CA GLU A 200 1.98 32.63 -2.55
C GLU A 200 1.70 31.85 -3.85
N PRO A 201 0.47 31.33 -4.02
CA PRO A 201 0.20 30.44 -5.14
C PRO A 201 0.03 31.22 -6.45
N ARG A 202 0.37 30.53 -7.54
CA ARG A 202 0.14 30.99 -8.91
C ARG A 202 -1.36 31.13 -9.22
N PRO A 203 -1.75 31.76 -10.35
CA PRO A 203 -3.15 32.04 -10.65
C PRO A 203 -4.07 30.81 -10.72
N LEU A 204 -3.53 29.63 -11.02
CA LEU A 204 -4.27 28.36 -10.99
C LEU A 204 -3.66 27.46 -9.91
N VAL A 205 -4.49 27.00 -8.97
CA VAL A 205 -4.13 26.05 -7.92
C VAL A 205 -4.92 24.77 -8.12
N ILE A 206 -4.23 23.64 -8.16
CA ILE A 206 -4.85 22.31 -8.26
C ILE A 206 -4.50 21.51 -7.01
N ILE A 207 -5.52 21.11 -6.26
CA ILE A 207 -5.38 20.30 -5.05
C ILE A 207 -5.54 18.82 -5.42
N LEU A 208 -4.50 18.03 -5.18
CA LEU A 208 -4.51 16.59 -5.42
C LEU A 208 -4.85 15.87 -4.13
N MET A 209 -5.96 15.14 -4.12
CA MET A 209 -6.35 14.37 -2.97
C MET A 209 -5.98 12.90 -3.14
N THR A 210 -5.13 12.40 -2.26
CA THR A 210 -4.74 11.00 -2.16
C THR A 210 -5.15 10.44 -0.80
N TYR A 211 -5.26 9.12 -0.65
CA TYR A 211 -5.54 8.51 0.66
C TYR A 211 -4.84 7.16 0.83
N GLY A 212 -4.31 6.91 2.03
CA GLY A 212 -3.83 5.60 2.48
C GLY A 212 -5.00 4.71 2.94
N ASP A 213 -4.76 3.86 3.93
CA ASP A 213 -5.77 3.00 4.56
C ASP A 213 -6.61 3.76 5.60
N ALA A 214 -7.02 4.98 5.24
CA ALA A 214 -7.84 5.83 6.09
C ALA A 214 -9.27 5.27 6.21
N GLN A 215 -9.86 5.40 7.40
CA GLN A 215 -11.24 4.95 7.66
C GLN A 215 -12.24 5.55 6.65
N ALA A 216 -13.15 4.73 6.15
CA ALA A 216 -14.11 5.11 5.11
C ALA A 216 -14.92 6.39 5.44
N GLY A 217 -15.27 6.60 6.72
CA GLY A 217 -15.97 7.80 7.17
C GLY A 217 -15.14 9.08 7.08
N LEU A 218 -13.84 9.01 7.38
CA LEU A 218 -12.92 10.16 7.23
C LEU A 218 -12.66 10.47 5.76
N ARG A 219 -12.44 9.43 4.94
CA ARG A 219 -12.31 9.59 3.48
C ARG A 219 -13.51 10.29 2.89
N ARG A 220 -14.73 9.83 3.21
CA ARG A 220 -15.97 10.43 2.72
C ARG A 220 -16.09 11.90 3.10
N ARG A 221 -15.84 12.24 4.37
CA ARG A 221 -15.88 13.64 4.85
C ARG A 221 -14.90 14.55 4.12
N ALA A 222 -13.68 14.09 3.89
CA ALA A 222 -12.68 14.87 3.17
C ALA A 222 -13.03 15.02 1.68
N THR A 223 -13.52 13.95 1.02
CA THR A 223 -13.97 14.01 -0.38
C THR A 223 -15.16 14.94 -0.56
N GLU A 224 -16.15 14.88 0.34
CA GLU A 224 -17.34 15.75 0.31
C GLU A 224 -17.01 17.19 0.75
N GLY A 225 -15.97 17.39 1.57
CA GLY A 225 -15.51 18.71 2.03
C GLY A 225 -14.61 19.46 1.05
N LEU A 226 -13.93 18.76 0.13
CA LEU A 226 -12.99 19.37 -0.82
C LEU A 226 -13.63 20.44 -1.76
N PRO A 227 -14.85 20.24 -2.28
CA PRO A 227 -15.58 21.30 -3.00
C PRO A 227 -15.81 22.55 -2.15
N LEU A 228 -16.15 22.38 -0.87
CA LEU A 228 -16.41 23.48 0.05
C LEU A 228 -15.12 24.26 0.36
N LEU A 229 -14.00 23.54 0.56
CA LEU A 229 -12.68 24.14 0.74
C LEU A 229 -12.28 24.99 -0.47
N THR A 230 -12.40 24.44 -1.69
CA THR A 230 -12.04 25.18 -2.91
C THR A 230 -12.93 26.41 -3.14
N GLU A 231 -14.21 26.34 -2.80
CA GLU A 231 -15.09 27.50 -2.85
C GLU A 231 -14.68 28.58 -1.84
N GLN A 232 -14.37 28.18 -0.60
CA GLN A 232 -13.90 29.10 0.44
C GLN A 232 -12.58 29.78 0.05
N LEU A 233 -11.62 29.03 -0.48
CA LEU A 233 -10.36 29.55 -1.01
C LEU A 233 -10.58 30.56 -2.15
N ARG A 234 -11.52 30.26 -3.06
CA ARG A 234 -11.86 31.16 -4.17
C ARG A 234 -12.46 32.48 -3.69
N ARG A 235 -13.37 32.42 -2.71
CA ARG A 235 -13.97 33.62 -2.10
C ARG A 235 -12.92 34.47 -1.39
N ASP A 236 -12.03 33.85 -0.63
CA ASP A 236 -10.95 34.53 0.09
C ASP A 236 -9.95 35.20 -0.86
N ALA A 237 -9.62 34.55 -1.97
CA ALA A 237 -8.76 35.13 -3.01
C ALA A 237 -9.46 36.22 -3.85
N GLY A 238 -10.70 36.59 -3.55
CA GLY A 238 -11.46 37.60 -4.29
C GLY A 238 -11.63 37.27 -5.77
N ASN A 239 -11.73 35.97 -6.12
CA ASN A 239 -11.73 35.45 -7.49
C ASN A 239 -10.47 35.77 -8.33
N ALA A 240 -9.40 36.29 -7.73
CA ALA A 240 -8.13 36.54 -8.44
C ALA A 240 -7.40 35.24 -8.83
N ARG A 241 -7.66 34.17 -8.07
CA ARG A 241 -7.07 32.84 -8.23
C ARG A 241 -8.14 31.78 -8.45
N TRP A 242 -7.87 30.86 -9.38
CA TRP A 242 -8.69 29.68 -9.61
C TRP A 242 -8.20 28.54 -8.73
N PHE A 243 -9.12 27.93 -8.00
CA PHE A 243 -8.87 26.71 -7.23
C PHE A 243 -9.71 25.59 -7.82
N ASP A 244 -9.04 24.46 -8.05
CA ASP A 244 -9.64 23.22 -8.50
C ASP A 244 -9.05 22.03 -7.74
N PHE A 245 -9.68 20.86 -7.87
CA PHE A 245 -9.20 19.66 -7.21
C PHE A 245 -9.34 18.40 -8.08
N SER A 246 -8.54 17.39 -7.76
CA SER A 246 -8.62 16.07 -8.38
C SER A 246 -8.43 14.97 -7.34
N LEU A 247 -9.23 13.92 -7.44
CA LEU A 247 -9.16 12.75 -6.57
C LEU A 247 -8.27 11.68 -7.24
N MET A 248 -7.06 11.51 -6.72
CA MET A 248 -6.05 10.60 -7.26
C MET A 248 -6.21 9.15 -6.75
N GLY A 249 -6.97 8.94 -5.69
CA GLY A 249 -7.29 7.61 -5.18
C GLY A 249 -6.32 7.04 -4.12
N PHE A 250 -6.34 5.71 -3.99
CA PHE A 250 -5.61 4.97 -2.96
C PHE A 250 -4.10 4.96 -3.23
N ARG A 251 -3.30 5.36 -2.23
CA ARG A 251 -1.84 5.36 -2.26
C ARG A 251 -1.27 4.90 -0.91
N PRO A 252 -0.76 3.66 -0.81
CA PRO A 252 -0.17 3.16 0.43
C PRO A 252 1.24 3.73 0.69
N ASP A 253 1.94 4.18 -0.37
CA ASP A 253 3.31 4.71 -0.27
C ASP A 253 3.39 6.17 0.22
N GLY A 254 2.25 6.79 0.55
CA GLY A 254 2.18 8.17 1.02
C GLY A 254 2.00 9.23 -0.09
N PRO A 255 2.28 10.51 0.22
CA PRO A 255 2.06 11.63 -0.70
C PRO A 255 2.89 11.53 -1.99
N LEU A 256 2.36 12.08 -3.08
CA LEU A 256 2.96 12.19 -4.42
C LEU A 256 4.15 13.14 -4.44
N ILE A 257 4.02 14.27 -3.75
CA ILE A 257 5.04 15.29 -3.63
C ILE A 257 5.76 15.01 -2.31
N GLY A 258 6.78 14.15 -2.37
CA GLY A 258 7.72 14.02 -1.26
C GLY A 258 8.42 15.36 -1.06
N ILE A 259 8.43 15.89 0.16
CA ILE A 259 9.27 17.04 0.49
C ILE A 259 10.72 16.59 0.27
N THR A 260 11.33 17.04 -0.82
CA THR A 260 12.78 16.98 -0.95
C THR A 260 13.33 17.93 0.09
N ASN A 261 13.72 17.41 1.25
CA ASN A 261 14.64 18.14 2.12
C ASN A 261 15.88 18.47 1.28
N PRO A 262 16.36 19.73 1.28
CA PRO A 262 17.69 20.03 0.77
C PRO A 262 18.78 19.26 1.52
#